data_AF-A0A968P1J1-F1
#
_entry.id   AF-A0A968P1J1-F1
#
_cell.length_a   1.000
_cell.length_b   1.000
_cell.length_c   1.000
_cell.angle_alpha   90.00
_cell.angle_beta   90.00
_cell.angle_gamma   90.00
#
_symmetry.space_group_name_H-M   'P 1'
#
loop_
_entity.id
_entity.type
_entity.pdbx_description
1 polymer ?
#
loop_
_entity_poly.entity_id
_entity_poly.type
_entity_poly.pdbx_seq_one_letter_code
_entity_poly.pdbx_strand_id
1 'polypeptide(L)'
;MVNYSWVFAKKVRGRIVNVERVTDPSAIISARVSDAQLHSYAILIQGDDGKLYTASADDRKWQVAKKGYCVEALLYRYPPWDLDKANTFFNARLDELSLCPGETEPPPDTPTPKPSPRPSVPPYGHAQ
;
A
#
# COMPACT_ATOMS: atom_id res chain seq x y z
N MET A 1 24.26 -9.09 12.76
CA MET A 1 23.97 -8.44 11.47
C MET A 1 23.32 -7.10 11.76
N VAL A 2 23.95 -6.00 11.35
CA VAL A 2 23.34 -4.67 11.46
C VAL A 2 22.29 -4.60 10.35
N ASN A 3 21.02 -4.43 10.70
CA ASN A 3 19.94 -4.21 9.72
C ASN A 3 20.08 -2.79 9.16
N TYR A 4 21.00 -2.61 8.23
CA TYR A 4 21.33 -1.30 7.68
C TYR A 4 20.12 -0.58 7.04
N SER A 5 19.13 -1.32 6.52
CA SER A 5 17.86 -0.74 6.04
C SER A 5 17.13 0.06 7.10
N TRP A 6 17.24 -0.32 8.37
CA TRP A 6 16.66 0.42 9.50
C TRP A 6 17.39 1.74 9.76
N VAL A 7 18.72 1.76 9.64
CA VAL A 7 19.54 2.95 9.91
C VAL A 7 19.29 4.05 8.87
N PHE A 8 19.05 3.66 7.62
CA PHE A 8 18.77 4.59 6.52
C PHE A 8 17.27 4.70 6.19
N ALA A 9 16.41 4.25 7.11
CA ALA A 9 14.98 4.42 6.96
C ALA A 9 14.63 5.91 6.99
N LYS A 10 13.82 6.35 6.02
CA LYS A 10 13.30 7.70 6.00
C LYS A 10 11.98 7.73 6.77
N LYS A 11 11.93 8.56 7.80
CA LYS A 11 10.69 8.83 8.53
C LYS A 11 9.90 9.89 7.79
N VAL A 12 8.64 9.59 7.48
CA VAL A 12 7.72 10.48 6.77
C VAL A 12 6.46 10.67 7.60
N ARG A 13 6.06 11.93 7.76
CA ARG A 13 4.79 12.34 8.34
C ARG A 13 3.96 13.01 7.26
N GLY A 14 2.67 12.70 7.23
CA GLY A 14 1.76 13.32 6.28
C GLY A 14 0.44 12.59 6.14
N ARG A 15 -0.31 12.94 5.09
CA ARG A 15 -1.65 12.42 4.82
C ARG A 15 -1.61 11.23 3.87
N ILE A 16 -2.38 10.19 4.16
CA ILE A 16 -2.60 9.06 3.26
C ILE A 16 -3.50 9.51 2.11
N VAL A 17 -2.94 9.53 0.91
CA VAL A 17 -3.67 9.86 -0.32
C VAL A 17 -4.28 8.62 -0.94
N ASN A 18 -3.55 7.49 -0.90
CA ASN A 18 -4.04 6.21 -1.40
C ASN A 18 -3.37 5.04 -0.67
N VAL A 19 -4.12 3.96 -0.47
CA VAL A 19 -3.62 2.65 -0.04
C VAL A 19 -4.35 1.63 -0.91
N GLU A 20 -3.60 0.96 -1.76
CA GLU A 20 -4.12 -0.04 -2.66
C GLU A 20 -3.51 -1.39 -2.33
N ARG A 21 -4.31 -2.45 -2.39
CA ARG A 21 -3.81 -3.80 -2.19
C ARG A 21 -3.22 -4.33 -3.50
N VAL A 22 -1.95 -4.73 -3.48
CA VAL A 22 -1.25 -5.28 -4.64
C VAL A 22 -1.57 -6.78 -4.74
N THR A 23 -2.81 -7.12 -5.01
CA THR A 23 -3.13 -8.49 -5.44
C THR A 23 -2.94 -8.58 -6.93
N ASP A 24 -2.03 -9.44 -7.39
CA ASP A 24 -2.04 -9.88 -8.78
C ASP A 24 -3.43 -10.45 -9.12
N PRO A 25 -4.06 -10.06 -10.23
CA PRO A 25 -5.23 -10.76 -10.73
C PRO A 25 -4.78 -12.14 -11.23
N SER A 26 -4.60 -13.09 -10.33
CA SER A 26 -4.43 -14.50 -10.71
C SER A 26 -5.79 -15.04 -11.15
N ALA A 27 -6.09 -14.87 -12.43
CA ALA A 27 -6.84 -15.90 -13.12
C ALA A 27 -6.05 -17.21 -12.94
N ILE A 28 -6.77 -18.31 -12.72
CA ILE A 28 -6.32 -19.71 -12.61
C ILE A 28 -6.22 -20.25 -11.17
N ILE A 29 -7.31 -20.94 -10.80
CA ILE A 29 -7.39 -22.22 -10.07
C ILE A 29 -6.70 -22.27 -8.69
N SER A 30 -7.53 -22.17 -7.64
CA SER A 30 -7.40 -22.92 -6.38
C SER A 30 -6.05 -22.85 -5.62
N ALA A 31 -5.24 -21.82 -5.78
CA ALA A 31 -4.11 -21.59 -4.90
C ALA A 31 -4.58 -20.80 -3.67
N ARG A 32 -4.43 -21.36 -2.47
CA ARG A 32 -4.58 -20.61 -1.22
C ARG A 32 -3.64 -19.41 -1.31
N VAL A 33 -4.19 -18.19 -1.35
CA VAL A 33 -3.37 -16.97 -1.32
C VAL A 33 -2.52 -17.02 -0.06
N SER A 34 -1.20 -16.93 -0.21
CA SER A 34 -0.30 -16.96 0.95
C SER A 34 -0.52 -15.71 1.80
N ASP A 35 -0.38 -15.82 3.13
CA ASP A 35 -0.51 -14.68 4.05
C ASP A 35 0.36 -13.48 3.65
N ALA A 36 1.52 -13.74 3.03
CA ALA A 36 2.40 -12.69 2.51
C ALA A 36 1.73 -11.85 1.42
N GLN A 37 1.09 -12.50 0.43
CA GLN A 37 0.35 -11.81 -0.65
C GLN A 37 -0.95 -11.17 -0.14
N LEU A 38 -1.49 -11.63 0.99
CA LEU A 38 -2.67 -11.01 1.59
C LEU A 38 -2.39 -9.59 2.13
N HIS A 39 -1.15 -9.32 2.52
CA HIS A 39 -0.76 -8.11 3.23
C HIS A 39 0.19 -7.21 2.44
N SER A 40 0.25 -7.36 1.11
CA SER A 40 0.99 -6.49 0.21
C SER A 40 0.16 -5.30 -0.25
N TYR A 41 0.65 -4.10 0.01
CA TYR A 41 0.00 -2.82 -0.28
C TYR A 41 0.94 -1.87 -1.04
N ALA A 42 0.38 -1.06 -1.93
CA ALA A 42 1.01 0.11 -2.52
C ALA A 42 0.44 1.33 -1.82
N ILE A 43 1.30 2.14 -1.23
CA ILE A 43 0.89 3.31 -0.46
C ILE A 43 1.37 4.59 -1.14
N LEU A 44 0.56 5.63 -1.01
CA LEU A 44 0.86 7.00 -1.42
C LEU A 44 0.60 7.95 -0.26
N ILE A 45 1.66 8.60 0.22
CA ILE A 45 1.61 9.57 1.32
C ILE A 45 1.98 10.94 0.76
N GLN A 46 1.15 11.93 1.04
CA GLN A 46 1.50 13.34 0.86
C GLN A 46 2.18 13.83 2.14
N GLY A 47 3.49 14.02 2.08
CA GLY A 47 4.27 14.50 3.21
C GLY A 47 4.00 15.96 3.53
N ASP A 48 4.28 16.35 4.77
CA ASP A 48 4.16 17.74 5.24
C ASP A 48 5.13 18.69 4.49
N ASP A 49 6.17 18.14 3.87
CA ASP A 49 7.11 18.84 2.99
C ASP A 49 6.56 19.10 1.58
N GLY A 50 5.28 18.78 1.34
CA GLY A 50 4.61 18.93 0.05
C GLY A 50 4.98 17.88 -0.99
N LYS A 51 5.82 16.89 -0.64
CA LYS A 51 6.22 15.82 -1.56
C LYS A 51 5.29 14.63 -1.48
N LEU A 52 5.20 13.90 -2.59
CA LEU A 52 4.51 12.62 -2.64
C LEU A 52 5.51 11.49 -2.46
N TYR A 53 5.22 10.59 -1.54
CA TYR A 53 6.01 9.43 -1.20
C TYR A 53 5.26 8.16 -1.59
N THR A 54 5.90 7.33 -2.41
CA THR A 54 5.37 6.03 -2.83
C THR A 54 6.23 4.90 -2.28
N ALA A 55 5.59 3.85 -1.81
CA ALA A 55 6.29 2.66 -1.33
C ALA A 55 5.40 1.43 -1.46
N SER A 56 6.04 0.27 -1.62
CA SER A 56 5.39 -1.00 -1.32
C SER A 56 5.41 -1.22 0.19
N ALA A 57 4.43 -1.94 0.73
CA ALA A 57 4.32 -2.25 2.15
C ALA A 57 3.78 -3.66 2.35
N ASP A 58 4.47 -4.46 3.15
CA ASP A 58 4.05 -5.84 3.47
C ASP A 58 3.74 -5.96 4.97
N ASP A 59 2.69 -5.27 5.44
CA ASP A 59 2.27 -5.26 6.85
C ASP A 59 0.75 -5.20 6.99
N ARG A 60 0.23 -6.02 7.93
CA ARG A 60 -1.18 -6.04 8.36
C ARG A 60 -1.67 -4.68 8.85
N LYS A 61 -0.77 -3.85 9.40
CA LYS A 61 -1.13 -2.50 9.85
C LYS A 61 -1.68 -1.62 8.72
N TRP A 62 -1.22 -1.80 7.48
CA TRP A 62 -1.74 -1.03 6.34
C TRP A 62 -3.14 -1.47 5.91
N GLN A 63 -3.62 -2.62 6.36
CA GLN A 63 -4.98 -3.08 6.08
C GLN A 63 -6.05 -2.18 6.70
N VAL A 64 -5.76 -1.56 7.85
CA VAL A 64 -6.68 -0.66 8.56
C VAL A 64 -6.47 0.81 8.19
N ALA A 65 -5.32 1.13 7.59
CA ALA A 65 -5.00 2.48 7.16
C ALA A 65 -5.83 2.83 5.92
N LYS A 66 -6.63 3.90 6.02
CA LYS A 66 -7.48 4.37 4.92
C LYS A 66 -7.00 5.70 4.40
N LYS A 67 -7.41 6.02 3.16
CA LYS A 67 -7.27 7.37 2.62
C LYS A 67 -7.89 8.38 3.58
N GLY A 68 -7.22 9.51 3.75
CA GLY A 68 -7.71 10.61 4.57
C GLY A 68 -7.05 10.71 5.94
N TYR A 69 -6.57 9.61 6.52
CA TYR A 69 -5.84 9.62 7.78
C TYR A 69 -4.45 10.25 7.64
N CYS A 70 -3.92 10.75 8.75
CA CYS A 70 -2.53 11.14 8.87
C CYS A 70 -1.70 9.97 9.45
N VAL A 71 -0.45 9.91 9.03
CA VAL A 71 0.40 8.76 9.27
C VAL A 71 1.83 9.17 9.55
N GLU A 72 2.46 8.43 10.44
CA GLU A 72 3.90 8.38 10.62
C GLU A 72 4.41 7.04 10.09
N ALA A 73 5.17 7.08 9.00
CA ALA A 73 5.66 5.89 8.32
C ALA A 73 7.19 5.88 8.23
N LEU A 74 7.76 4.68 8.37
CA LEU A 74 9.18 4.42 8.10
C LEU A 74 9.32 3.79 6.73
N LEU A 75 9.96 4.51 5.81
CA LEU A 75 10.20 4.07 4.44
C LEU A 75 11.62 3.52 4.30
N TYR A 76 11.75 2.27 3.85
CA TYR A 76 13.03 1.59 3.71
C TYR A 76 13.57 1.71 2.29
N ARG A 77 14.81 2.21 2.17
CA ARG A 77 15.49 2.38 0.89
C ARG A 77 16.11 1.08 0.41
N TYR A 78 16.13 0.89 -0.91
CA TYR A 78 16.81 -0.26 -1.49
C TYR A 78 18.31 -0.25 -1.12
N PRO A 79 18.89 -1.40 -0.76
CA PRO A 79 20.34 -1.54 -0.71
C PRO A 79 20.96 -1.21 -2.09
N PRO A 80 22.15 -0.60 -2.16
CA PRO A 80 23.06 -0.20 -1.10
C PRO A 80 22.89 1.28 -0.68
N TRP A 81 21.73 1.68 -0.15
CA TRP A 81 21.49 3.04 0.36
C TRP A 81 21.44 4.11 -0.73
N ASP A 82 21.07 3.71 -1.95
CA ASP A 82 21.00 4.59 -3.10
C ASP A 82 19.94 5.68 -2.85
N LEU A 83 20.41 6.89 -2.52
CA LEU A 83 19.57 8.05 -2.25
C LEU A 83 18.97 8.62 -3.54
N ASP A 84 19.53 8.23 -4.69
CA ASP A 84 19.27 8.79 -6.02
C ASP A 84 18.22 7.99 -6.80
N LYS A 85 17.73 6.86 -6.28
CA LYS A 85 16.55 6.14 -6.82
C LYS A 85 15.22 6.86 -6.59
N ALA A 86 15.19 8.17 -6.80
CA ALA A 86 14.00 9.01 -6.96
C ALA A 86 12.94 8.87 -5.83
N ASN A 87 13.37 8.66 -4.57
CA ASN A 87 12.46 8.37 -3.45
C ASN A 87 11.58 7.11 -3.65
N THR A 88 12.12 6.08 -4.30
CA THR A 88 11.50 4.75 -4.37
C THR A 88 11.90 3.93 -3.15
N PHE A 89 10.91 3.35 -2.45
CA PHE A 89 11.13 2.55 -1.24
C PHE A 89 10.61 1.13 -1.42
N PHE A 90 11.38 0.14 -0.95
CA PHE A 90 11.03 -1.28 -1.12
C PHE A 90 10.02 -1.76 -0.08
N ASN A 91 9.96 -1.08 1.06
CA ASN A 91 9.01 -1.39 2.11
C ASN A 91 8.63 -0.11 2.88
N ALA A 92 7.44 -0.08 3.44
CA ALA A 92 6.97 0.96 4.33
C ALA A 92 6.30 0.35 5.55
N ARG A 93 6.74 0.75 6.74
CA ARG A 93 6.16 0.31 8.01
C ARG A 93 5.34 1.43 8.63
N LEU A 94 4.14 1.08 9.08
CA LEU A 94 3.26 1.97 9.82
C LEU A 94 3.74 2.08 11.28
N ASP A 95 4.23 3.27 11.65
CA ASP A 95 4.64 3.59 13.02
C ASP A 95 3.39 4.01 13.82
N GLU A 96 2.73 5.07 13.35
CA GLU A 96 1.54 5.65 13.98
C GLU A 96 0.49 6.04 12.93
N LEU A 97 -0.79 5.91 13.30
CA LEU A 97 -1.95 6.32 12.49
C LEU A 97 -2.82 7.23 13.35
N SER A 98 -3.15 8.42 12.85
CA SER A 98 -3.89 9.45 13.58
C SER A 98 -4.83 10.23 12.68
N LEU A 99 -5.78 10.95 13.30
CA LEU A 99 -6.58 11.93 12.57
C LEU A 99 -5.68 13.11 12.17
N CYS A 100 -5.92 13.64 10.98
CA CYS A 100 -5.18 14.81 10.54
C CYS A 100 -5.52 16.04 11.41
N PRO A 101 -4.60 17.01 11.55
CA PRO A 101 -4.86 18.22 12.32
C PRO A 101 -6.15 18.92 11.87
N GLY A 102 -7.07 19.15 12.80
CA GLY A 102 -8.37 19.77 12.53
C GLY A 102 -9.49 18.79 12.16
N GLU A 103 -9.20 17.49 12.04
CA GLU A 103 -10.23 16.45 11.89
C GLU A 103 -10.52 15.80 13.24
N THR A 104 -11.80 15.74 13.62
CA THR A 104 -12.27 15.16 14.89
C THR A 104 -12.89 13.77 14.68
N GLU A 105 -13.27 13.45 13.46
CA GLU A 105 -13.93 12.20 13.11
C GLU A 105 -13.11 11.40 12.09
N PRO A 106 -13.15 10.06 12.14
CA PRO A 106 -12.62 9.20 11.11
C PRO A 106 -13.07 9.60 9.71
N PRO A 107 -12.18 9.59 8.69
CA PRO A 107 -12.59 9.79 7.31
C PRO A 107 -13.64 8.73 6.92
N PRO A 108 -14.66 9.12 6.14
CA PRO A 108 -15.72 8.21 5.75
C PRO A 108 -15.12 7.03 4.97
N ASP A 109 -15.67 5.84 5.23
CA ASP A 109 -15.28 4.65 4.49
C ASP A 109 -15.48 4.90 3.00
N THR A 110 -14.38 4.94 2.25
CA THR A 110 -14.48 4.99 0.79
C THR A 110 -15.16 3.69 0.38
N PRO A 111 -16.31 3.73 -0.33
CA PRO A 111 -16.99 2.50 -0.72
C PRO A 111 -16.01 1.66 -1.51
N THR A 112 -15.71 0.46 -1.01
CA THR A 112 -14.96 -0.56 -1.73
C THR A 112 -15.55 -0.65 -3.12
N PRO A 113 -14.75 -0.53 -4.21
CA PRO A 113 -15.27 -0.71 -5.55
C PRO A 113 -16.04 -2.03 -5.59
N LYS A 114 -17.34 -1.94 -5.88
CA LYS A 114 -18.19 -3.13 -6.08
C LYS A 114 -17.46 -3.97 -7.15
N PRO A 115 -17.20 -5.27 -6.93
CA PRO A 115 -16.53 -6.08 -7.93
C PRO A 115 -17.30 -5.91 -9.24
N SER A 116 -16.61 -5.40 -10.27
CA SER A 116 -17.22 -5.12 -11.57
C SER A 116 -17.93 -6.39 -12.07
N PRO A 117 -19.15 -6.29 -12.63
CA PRO A 117 -19.85 -7.46 -13.16
C PRO A 117 -18.93 -8.19 -14.12
N ARG A 118 -18.61 -9.44 -13.77
CA ARG A 118 -17.73 -10.28 -14.57
C ARG A 118 -18.36 -10.41 -15.96
N PRO A 119 -17.65 -10.11 -17.07
CA PRO A 119 -18.18 -10.38 -18.40
C PRO A 119 -18.53 -11.86 -18.50
N SER A 120 -19.78 -12.19 -18.79
CA SER A 120 -20.21 -13.56 -19.03
C SER A 120 -19.51 -14.05 -20.29
N VAL A 121 -18.51 -14.92 -20.14
CA VAL A 121 -17.86 -15.57 -21.27
C VAL A 121 -18.93 -16.43 -21.96
N PRO A 122 -19.25 -16.19 -23.26
CA PRO A 122 -20.19 -17.06 -23.97
C PRO A 122 -19.62 -18.47 -24.08
N PRO A 123 -20.45 -19.52 -23.99
CA PRO A 123 -19.98 -20.88 -24.14
C PRO A 123 -19.34 -21.05 -25.53
N TYR A 124 -18.09 -21.52 -25.57
CA TYR A 124 -17.40 -21.88 -26.80
C TYR A 124 -18.24 -22.92 -27.55
N GLY A 125 -18.81 -22.53 -28.69
CA GLY A 125 -19.45 -23.46 -29.62
C GLY A 125 -18.38 -24.36 -30.24
N HIS A 126 -18.52 -25.66 -30.05
CA HIS A 126 -17.80 -26.65 -30.84
C HIS A 126 -18.31 -26.54 -32.29
N ALA A 127 -17.48 -26.00 -33.18
CA ALA A 127 -17.65 -26.23 -34.60
C ALA A 127 -17.10 -27.64 -34.91
N GLN A 128 -18.00 -28.55 -35.28
CA GLN A 128 -17.72 -29.74 -36.08
C GLN A 128 -18.50 -29.60 -37.39
#